data_AF-A0AAU4SXD6-F1
#
_entry.id   AF-A0AAU4SXD6-F1
#
_cell.length_a   1.000
_cell.length_b   1.000
_cell.length_c   1.000
_cell.angle_alpha   90.00
_cell.angle_beta   90.00
_cell.angle_gamma   90.00
#
_symmetry.space_group_name_H-M   'P 1'
#
loop_
_entity.id
_entity.type
_entity.pdbx_description
1 polymer ?
#
loop_
_entity_poly.entity_id
_entity_poly.type
_entity_poly.pdbx_seq_one_letter_code
_entity_poly.pdbx_strand_id
1 'polypeptide(L)'
;MAEKVKFSVSLDAELGTAVRQYAAAEDEQISAVISRALEQYLDKRRIVREGLRAMDEYFDEHGWPTPDEQAEARAWVDDLFAEEHREQRSA
;
A
#
# COMPACT_ATOMS: atom_id res chain seq x y z
N MET A 1 -27.17 10.67 7.88
CA MET A 1 -26.88 10.64 6.43
C MET A 1 -25.62 11.47 6.23
N ALA A 2 -24.47 10.84 5.96
CA ALA A 2 -23.25 11.60 5.67
C ALA A 2 -23.43 12.40 4.37
N GLU A 3 -22.95 13.64 4.33
CA GLU A 3 -23.02 14.50 3.15
C GLU A 3 -22.23 13.87 2.00
N LYS A 4 -22.91 13.64 0.86
CA LYS A 4 -22.25 13.06 -0.32
C LYS A 4 -21.60 14.17 -1.13
N VAL A 5 -20.26 14.17 -1.18
CA VAL A 5 -19.47 15.07 -2.03
C VAL A 5 -19.31 14.44 -3.41
N LYS A 6 -19.52 15.22 -4.48
CA LYS A 6 -19.25 14.79 -5.86
C LYS A 6 -17.81 15.16 -6.23
N PHE A 7 -17.07 14.18 -6.70
CA PHE A 7 -15.68 14.34 -7.14
C PHE A 7 -15.55 13.87 -8.59
N SER A 8 -14.96 14.71 -9.45
CA SER A 8 -14.75 14.39 -10.86
C SER A 8 -13.26 14.26 -11.11
N VAL A 9 -12.84 13.13 -11.66
CA VAL A 9 -11.45 12.85 -12.00
C VAL A 9 -11.33 12.33 -13.42
N SER A 10 -10.27 12.77 -14.08
CA SER A 10 -9.84 12.19 -15.34
C SER A 10 -8.91 11.01 -15.04
N LEU A 11 -9.28 9.84 -15.56
CA LEU A 11 -8.43 8.66 -15.56
C LEU A 11 -7.86 8.47 -16.97
N ASP A 12 -6.68 7.88 -17.06
CA ASP A 12 -6.21 7.38 -18.34
C ASP A 12 -7.17 6.28 -18.87
N ALA A 13 -7.13 6.06 -20.19
CA ALA A 13 -8.08 5.20 -20.86
C ALA A 13 -7.96 3.73 -20.44
N GLU A 14 -6.75 3.28 -20.12
CA GLU A 14 -6.46 1.91 -19.71
C GLU A 14 -7.05 1.64 -18.32
N LEU A 15 -6.73 2.50 -17.34
CA LEU A 15 -7.25 2.41 -15.99
C LEU A 15 -8.79 2.54 -15.97
N GLY A 16 -9.34 3.47 -16.74
CA GLY A 16 -10.79 3.61 -16.87
C GLY A 16 -11.46 2.35 -17.42
N THR A 17 -10.79 1.63 -18.31
CA THR A 17 -11.28 0.36 -18.86
C THR A 17 -11.16 -0.78 -17.86
N ALA A 18 -10.04 -0.89 -17.15
CA ALA A 18 -9.85 -1.87 -16.09
C ALA A 18 -10.91 -1.74 -14.98
N VAL A 19 -11.18 -0.52 -14.52
CA VAL A 19 -12.22 -0.26 -13.49
C VAL A 19 -13.60 -0.69 -13.98
N ARG A 20 -13.94 -0.41 -15.25
CA ARG A 20 -15.22 -0.83 -15.83
C ARG A 20 -15.35 -2.35 -15.93
N GLN A 21 -14.29 -3.03 -16.36
CA GLN A 21 -14.28 -4.49 -16.46
C GLN A 21 -14.41 -5.15 -15.09
N TYR A 22 -13.67 -4.65 -14.10
CA TYR A 22 -13.76 -5.14 -12.73
C TYR A 22 -15.17 -4.95 -12.15
N ALA A 23 -15.74 -3.75 -12.27
CA ALA A 23 -17.09 -3.45 -11.80
C ALA A 23 -18.14 -4.39 -12.44
N ALA A 24 -18.01 -4.65 -13.75
CA ALA A 24 -18.91 -5.56 -14.45
C ALA A 24 -18.74 -7.04 -14.03
N ALA A 25 -17.51 -7.48 -13.74
CA ALA A 25 -17.24 -8.84 -13.30
C ALA A 25 -17.81 -9.14 -11.91
N GLU A 26 -17.81 -8.14 -11.03
CA GLU A 26 -18.26 -8.26 -9.63
C GLU A 26 -19.73 -7.82 -9.43
N ASP A 27 -20.45 -7.46 -10.50
CA ASP A 27 -21.80 -6.85 -10.43
C ASP A 27 -21.86 -5.62 -9.48
N GLU A 28 -20.78 -4.83 -9.47
CA GLU A 28 -20.63 -3.66 -8.61
C GLU A 28 -20.78 -2.35 -9.40
N GLN A 29 -21.19 -1.27 -8.73
CA GLN A 29 -21.14 0.07 -9.31
C GLN A 29 -19.71 0.59 -9.35
N ILE A 30 -19.32 1.23 -10.46
CA ILE A 30 -17.99 1.88 -10.61
C ILE A 30 -17.68 2.82 -9.43
N SER A 31 -18.68 3.57 -8.96
CA SER A 31 -18.54 4.47 -7.80
C SER A 31 -18.16 3.71 -6.52
N ALA A 32 -18.75 2.53 -6.28
CA ALA A 32 -18.44 1.71 -5.12
C ALA A 32 -17.01 1.14 -5.20
N VAL A 33 -16.61 0.66 -6.38
CA VAL A 33 -15.23 0.20 -6.65
C VAL A 33 -14.23 1.32 -6.37
N ILE A 34 -14.47 2.52 -6.90
CA ILE A 34 -13.59 3.68 -6.69
C ILE A 34 -13.57 4.11 -5.22
N SER A 35 -14.72 4.20 -4.56
CA SER A 35 -14.81 4.54 -3.14
C SER A 35 -14.01 3.57 -2.28
N ARG A 36 -14.20 2.26 -2.47
CA ARG A 36 -13.45 1.22 -1.74
C ARG A 36 -11.95 1.32 -1.99
N ALA A 37 -11.53 1.51 -3.24
CA ALA A 37 -10.12 1.67 -3.59
C ALA A 37 -9.49 2.91 -2.91
N LEU A 38 -10.21 4.03 -2.89
CA LEU A 38 -9.77 5.26 -2.23
C LEU A 38 -9.69 5.09 -0.70
N GLU A 39 -10.68 4.46 -0.09
CA GLU A 39 -10.68 4.17 1.35
C GLU A 39 -9.48 3.31 1.73
N GLN A 40 -9.23 2.22 1.00
CA GLN A 40 -8.08 1.35 1.23
C GLN A 40 -6.75 2.09 1.02
N TYR A 41 -6.66 2.94 -0.01
CA TYR A 41 -5.46 3.74 -0.25
C TYR A 41 -5.21 4.70 0.90
N LEU A 42 -6.22 5.46 1.32
CA LEU A 42 -6.09 6.45 2.39
C LEU A 42 -5.76 5.79 3.73
N ASP A 43 -6.37 4.65 4.04
CA ASP A 43 -6.07 3.92 5.27
C ASP A 43 -4.64 3.36 5.26
N LYS A 44 -4.19 2.74 4.17
CA LYS A 44 -2.79 2.31 4.01
C LYS A 44 -1.82 3.48 4.17
N ARG A 45 -2.11 4.64 3.57
CA ARG A 45 -1.27 5.85 3.70
C ARG A 45 -1.30 6.41 5.11
N ARG A 46 -2.39 6.25 5.84
CA ARG A 46 -2.48 6.62 7.25
C ARG A 46 -1.60 5.70 8.10
N ILE A 47 -1.75 4.38 7.96
CA ILE A 47 -0.95 3.38 8.68
C ILE A 47 0.55 3.58 8.44
N VAL A 48 0.98 3.78 7.18
CA VAL A 48 2.40 4.01 6.87
C VAL A 48 2.93 5.27 7.56
N ARG A 49 2.17 6.37 7.57
CA ARG A 49 2.59 7.61 8.24
C ARG A 49 2.66 7.46 9.75
N GLU A 50 1.66 6.81 10.35
CA GLU A 50 1.62 6.52 11.77
C GLU A 50 2.80 5.61 12.17
N GLY A 51 3.08 4.58 11.36
CA GLY A 51 4.21 3.68 11.57
C GLY A 51 5.57 4.37 11.49
N LEU A 52 5.80 5.20 10.46
CA LEU A 52 7.06 5.98 10.35
C LEU A 52 7.26 6.90 11.56
N ARG A 53 6.19 7.58 11.98
CA ARG A 53 6.25 8.44 13.17
C ARG A 53 6.59 7.64 14.44
N ALA A 54 5.97 6.47 14.62
CA ALA A 54 6.25 5.62 15.76
C ALA A 54 7.70 5.10 15.75
N MET A 55 8.26 4.83 14.57
CA MET A 55 9.68 4.45 14.42
C MET A 55 10.60 5.61 14.80
N ASP A 56 10.32 6.82 14.32
CA ASP A 56 11.09 8.02 14.68
C ASP A 56 11.07 8.24 16.21
N GLU A 57 9.88 8.19 16.83
CA GLU A 57 9.72 8.32 18.29
C GLU A 57 10.51 7.24 19.05
N TYR A 58 10.45 5.97 18.58
CA TYR A 58 11.21 4.87 19.18
C TYR A 58 12.72 5.09 19.09
N PHE A 59 13.25 5.50 17.94
CA PHE A 59 14.68 5.70 17.76
C PHE A 59 15.21 6.97 18.45
N ASP A 60 14.38 7.99 18.61
CA ASP A 60 14.73 9.15 19.44
C ASP A 60 14.85 8.76 20.92
N GLU A 61 14.01 7.84 21.42
CA GLU A 61 14.05 7.35 22.81
C GLU A 61 15.18 6.33 23.06
N HIS A 62 15.44 5.44 22.10
CA HIS A 62 16.31 4.27 22.28
C HIS A 62 17.64 4.35 21.52
N GLY A 63 17.81 5.35 20.67
CA GLY A 63 18.97 5.52 19.80
C GLY A 63 18.73 5.02 18.39
N TRP A 64 19.26 5.75 17.42
CA TRP A 64 19.17 5.41 16.00
C TRP A 64 20.13 4.27 15.62
N PRO A 65 19.75 3.37 14.70
CA PRO A 65 20.62 2.30 14.25
C PRO A 65 21.88 2.84 13.57
N THR A 66 23.02 2.25 13.90
CA THR A 66 24.30 2.55 13.26
C THR A 66 24.30 2.15 11.78
N PRO A 67 25.21 2.70 10.95
CA PRO A 67 25.31 2.30 9.54
C PRO A 67 25.51 0.79 9.33
N ASP A 68 26.27 0.14 10.21
CA ASP A 68 26.54 -1.30 10.13
C ASP A 68 25.30 -2.13 10.46
N GLU A 69 24.55 -1.77 11.51
CA GLU A 69 23.27 -2.41 11.86
C GLU A 69 22.23 -2.23 10.73
N GLN A 70 22.22 -1.06 10.08
CA GLN A 70 21.34 -0.86 8.92
C GLN A 70 21.77 -1.69 7.71
N ALA A 71 23.07 -1.92 7.52
CA ALA A 71 23.59 -2.75 6.44
C ALA A 71 23.25 -4.23 6.67
N GLU A 72 23.41 -4.72 7.90
CA GLU A 72 23.01 -6.08 8.29
C GLU A 72 21.50 -6.29 8.11
N ALA A 73 20.68 -5.34 8.57
CA ALA A 73 19.23 -5.41 8.39
C ALA A 73 18.83 -5.43 6.91
N ARG A 74 19.48 -4.63 6.05
CA ARG A 74 19.23 -4.64 4.61
C ARG A 74 19.59 -5.98 3.97
N ALA A 75 20.76 -6.53 4.31
CA ALA A 75 21.18 -7.84 3.80
C ALA A 75 20.18 -8.95 4.21
N TRP A 76 19.71 -8.93 5.46
CA TRP A 76 18.70 -9.87 5.94
C TRP A 76 17.36 -9.76 5.18
N VAL A 77 16.90 -8.54 4.90
CA VAL A 77 15.68 -8.31 4.12
C VAL A 77 15.84 -8.81 2.68
N ASP A 78 16.96 -8.52 2.04
CA ASP A 78 17.26 -8.97 0.67
C ASP A 78 17.28 -10.50 0.59
N ASP A 79 17.89 -11.18 1.57
CA ASP A 79 17.92 -12.64 1.66
C ASP A 79 16.51 -13.24 1.83
N LEU A 80 15.68 -12.63 2.68
CA LEU A 80 14.30 -13.07 2.91
C LEU A 80 13.47 -13.06 1.62
N PHE A 81 13.54 -11.97 0.85
CA PHE A 81 12.81 -11.87 -0.42
C PHE A 81 13.43 -12.74 -1.52
N ALA A 82 14.76 -12.93 -1.53
CA ALA A 82 15.42 -13.84 -2.46
C ALA A 82 15.04 -15.33 -2.21
N GLU A 83 14.70 -15.70 -0.98
CA GLU A 83 14.20 -17.03 -0.64
C GLU A 83 12.72 -17.20 -1.03
N GLU A 84 11.87 -16.21 -0.75
CA GLU A 84 10.46 -16.21 -1.14
C GLU A 84 10.28 -16.33 -2.68
N HIS A 85 11.12 -15.64 -3.45
CA HIS A 85 11.15 -15.77 -4.91
C HIS A 85 11.67 -17.12 -5.43
N ARG A 86 12.46 -17.85 -4.63
CA ARG A 86 12.91 -19.22 -4.98
C ARG A 86 11.80 -20.24 -4.72
N GLU A 87 11.08 -20.10 -3.61
CA GLU A 87 9.97 -20.98 -3.26
C GLU A 87 8.80 -20.86 -4.24
N GLN A 88 8.45 -19.64 -4.67
CA GLN A 88 7.40 -19.40 -5.67
C GLN A 88 7.74 -19.93 -7.09
N ARG A 89 9.02 -20.19 -7.40
CA ARG A 89 9.45 -20.73 -8.70
C ARG A 89 9.56 -22.26 -8.73
N SER A 90 9.46 -22.91 -7.57
CA SER A 90 9.57 -24.36 -7.43
C SER A 90 8.21 -25.04 -7.18
N ALA A 91 7.12 -24.28 -7.11
CA ALA A 91 5.74 -24.72 -7.01
C ALA A 91 5.03 -24.60 -8.37
#